data_AF-A0A5C7L357-F1
#
_entry.id   AF-A0A5C7L357-F1
#
_cell.length_a   1.000
_cell.length_b   1.000
_cell.length_c   1.000
_cell.angle_alpha   90.00
_cell.angle_beta   90.00
_cell.angle_gamma   90.00
#
_symmetry.space_group_name_H-M   'P 1'
#
loop_
_entity.id
_entity.type
_entity.pdbx_description
1 polymer ?
#
loop_
_entity_poly.entity_id
_entity_poly.type
_entity_poly.pdbx_seq_one_letter_code
_entity_poly.pdbx_strand_id
1 'polypeptide(L)'
;MQAPIHYDELHTLLASAGYDDDAAGYHGALCGALCVEKARDVDLIHLLDAGGDQPIQPDTQLRGELSRLREQTLLSLQDEQGGFAPLLPEDDAALTARVGALVAWCEGFLFGLSSRPQLDLKGCSEEAREIIEDFAQFTRASIGGDDDTELEENAYAELVEYIRVGAQLIYMELRPRPTPDPRPSKKVH
;
A
#
# COMPACT_ATOMS: atom_id res chain seq x y z
N MET A 1 12.38 -7.83 17.36
CA MET A 1 11.73 -7.33 16.11
C MET A 1 11.81 -8.45 15.11
N GLN A 2 10.72 -8.74 14.39
CA GLN A 2 10.71 -9.75 13.33
C GLN A 2 11.46 -9.21 12.11
N ALA A 3 12.05 -10.07 11.27
CA ALA A 3 12.74 -9.65 10.06
C ALA A 3 11.75 -9.03 9.06
N PRO A 4 12.13 -7.96 8.33
CA PRO A 4 11.28 -7.37 7.30
C PRO A 4 10.95 -8.40 6.21
N ILE A 5 9.74 -8.34 5.67
CA ILE A 5 9.37 -9.13 4.48
C ILE A 5 9.92 -8.43 3.25
N HIS A 6 10.63 -9.18 2.40
CA HIS A 6 11.15 -8.68 1.13
C HIS A 6 10.21 -9.02 -0.03
N TYR A 7 10.30 -8.22 -1.11
CA TYR A 7 9.45 -8.37 -2.29
C TYR A 7 9.53 -9.78 -2.88
N ASP A 8 10.74 -10.29 -3.13
CA ASP A 8 10.94 -11.62 -3.74
C ASP A 8 10.39 -12.77 -2.88
N GLU A 9 10.49 -12.64 -1.55
CA GLU A 9 9.95 -13.63 -0.61
C GLU A 9 8.43 -13.68 -0.69
N LEU A 10 7.77 -12.51 -0.68
CA LEU A 10 6.32 -12.41 -0.82
C LEU A 10 5.87 -12.89 -2.20
N HIS A 11 6.54 -12.44 -3.26
CA HIS A 11 6.22 -12.81 -4.64
C HIS A 11 6.28 -14.32 -4.86
N THR A 12 7.36 -14.96 -4.39
CA THR A 12 7.50 -16.42 -4.47
C THR A 12 6.40 -17.14 -3.69
N LEU A 13 6.08 -16.66 -2.49
CA LEU A 13 5.05 -17.24 -1.64
C LEU A 13 3.65 -17.13 -2.28
N LEU A 14 3.29 -15.96 -2.79
CA LEU A 14 2.01 -15.72 -3.46
C LEU A 14 1.87 -16.57 -4.72
N ALA A 15 2.91 -16.62 -5.56
CA ALA A 15 2.94 -17.46 -6.75
C ALA A 15 2.76 -18.95 -6.40
N SER A 16 3.38 -19.43 -5.32
CA SER A 16 3.22 -20.82 -4.88
C SER A 16 1.79 -21.18 -4.45
N ALA A 17 0.98 -20.18 -4.11
CA ALA A 17 -0.42 -20.32 -3.75
C ALA A 17 -1.38 -20.11 -4.94
N GLY A 18 -0.86 -19.85 -6.14
CA GLY A 18 -1.65 -19.62 -7.35
C GLY A 18 -2.12 -18.18 -7.52
N TYR A 19 -1.46 -17.21 -6.89
CA TYR A 19 -1.64 -15.79 -7.19
C TYR A 19 -0.68 -15.39 -8.31
N ASP A 20 -1.21 -15.04 -9.47
CA ASP A 20 -0.43 -14.76 -10.68
C ASP A 20 -0.09 -13.27 -10.86
N ASP A 21 -0.68 -12.39 -10.05
CA ASP A 21 -0.45 -10.95 -10.09
C ASP A 21 0.81 -10.53 -9.30
N ASP A 22 1.19 -9.26 -9.42
CA ASP A 22 2.38 -8.71 -8.78
C ASP A 22 2.21 -8.57 -7.24
N ALA A 23 3.26 -8.93 -6.49
CA ALA A 23 3.25 -8.86 -5.03
C ALA A 23 3.19 -7.42 -4.50
N ALA A 24 3.71 -6.47 -5.29
CA ALA A 24 3.57 -5.04 -5.02
C ALA A 24 2.09 -4.64 -5.07
N GLY A 25 1.31 -5.17 -6.01
CA GLY A 25 -0.13 -4.96 -6.08
C GLY A 25 -0.85 -5.46 -4.83
N TYR A 26 -0.55 -6.67 -4.36
CA TYR A 26 -1.11 -7.17 -3.10
C TYR A 26 -0.72 -6.28 -1.90
N HIS A 27 0.54 -5.85 -1.80
CA HIS A 27 0.97 -4.95 -0.73
C HIS A 27 0.27 -3.58 -0.81
N GLY A 28 0.06 -3.05 -2.02
CA GLY A 28 -0.75 -1.86 -2.25
C GLY A 28 -2.17 -2.04 -1.72
N ALA A 29 -2.82 -3.15 -2.09
CA ALA A 29 -4.18 -3.49 -1.64
C ALA A 29 -4.30 -3.56 -0.12
N LEU A 30 -3.30 -4.15 0.53
CA LEU A 30 -3.21 -4.16 1.99
C LEU A 30 -3.09 -2.75 2.57
N CYS A 31 -2.24 -1.89 1.99
CA CYS A 31 -2.08 -0.50 2.43
C CYS A 31 -3.38 0.29 2.29
N GLY A 32 -4.06 0.19 1.15
CA GLY A 32 -5.34 0.85 0.88
C GLY A 32 -6.43 0.40 1.86
N ALA A 33 -6.57 -0.91 2.08
CA ALA A 33 -7.52 -1.46 3.03
C ALA A 33 -7.25 -0.98 4.47
N LEU A 34 -5.98 -0.91 4.88
CA LEU A 34 -5.59 -0.40 6.21
C LEU A 34 -5.94 1.08 6.42
N CYS A 35 -6.07 1.87 5.34
CA CYS A 35 -6.52 3.26 5.42
C CYS A 35 -8.00 3.36 5.81
N VAL A 36 -8.84 2.37 5.46
CA VAL A 36 -10.30 2.45 5.61
C VAL A 36 -10.90 1.46 6.60
N GLU A 37 -10.18 0.39 6.95
CA GLU A 37 -10.59 -0.68 7.84
C GLU A 37 -9.62 -0.89 9.00
N LYS A 38 -10.09 -1.44 10.13
CA LYS A 38 -9.16 -1.79 11.22
C LYS A 38 -8.37 -3.00 10.77
N ALA A 39 -7.07 -3.04 11.08
CA ALA A 39 -6.20 -4.13 10.64
C ALA A 39 -6.76 -5.54 10.92
N ARG A 40 -7.36 -5.77 12.09
CA ARG A 40 -7.97 -7.06 12.44
C ARG A 40 -9.20 -7.44 11.60
N ASP A 41 -9.85 -6.44 10.99
CA ASP A 41 -11.07 -6.58 10.20
C ASP A 41 -10.76 -6.72 8.69
N VAL A 42 -9.53 -6.37 8.25
CA VAL A 42 -9.05 -6.55 6.87
C VAL A 42 -9.02 -8.04 6.51
N ASP A 43 -9.77 -8.42 5.49
CA ASP A 43 -9.77 -9.78 4.92
C ASP A 43 -8.60 -9.94 3.94
N LEU A 44 -7.49 -10.48 4.45
CA LEU A 44 -6.26 -10.71 3.70
C LEU A 44 -6.43 -11.67 2.52
N ILE A 45 -7.42 -12.57 2.57
CA ILE A 45 -7.63 -13.54 1.50
C ILE A 45 -8.45 -12.93 0.38
N HIS A 46 -9.43 -12.09 0.72
CA HIS A 46 -10.17 -11.34 -0.27
C HIS A 46 -9.26 -10.40 -1.10
N LEU A 47 -8.19 -9.88 -0.50
CA LEU A 47 -7.20 -9.07 -1.23
C LEU A 47 -6.41 -9.85 -2.30
N LEU A 48 -6.40 -11.19 -2.23
CA LEU A 48 -5.82 -12.06 -3.27
C LEU A 48 -6.78 -12.31 -4.44
N ASP A 49 -8.07 -11.99 -4.28
CA ASP A 49 -9.16 -12.35 -5.20
C ASP A 49 -9.47 -11.25 -6.23
N ALA A 50 -8.46 -10.44 -6.59
CA ALA A 50 -8.64 -9.25 -7.42
C ALA A 50 -8.88 -9.54 -8.92
N GLY A 51 -9.09 -10.79 -9.34
CA GLY A 51 -9.36 -11.10 -10.75
C GLY A 51 -9.12 -12.54 -11.23
N GLY A 52 -8.78 -13.48 -10.34
CA GLY A 52 -8.48 -14.87 -10.73
C GLY A 52 -9.72 -15.73 -11.02
N ASP A 53 -9.61 -16.66 -11.96
CA ASP A 53 -10.67 -17.64 -12.31
C ASP A 53 -10.87 -18.71 -11.23
N GLN A 54 -9.90 -18.90 -10.32
CA GLN A 54 -9.97 -19.87 -9.23
C GLN A 54 -9.70 -19.23 -7.87
N PRO A 55 -10.55 -19.49 -6.86
CA PRO A 55 -10.33 -18.97 -5.52
C PRO A 55 -9.07 -19.60 -4.91
N ILE A 56 -8.13 -18.75 -4.50
CA ILE A 56 -6.93 -19.18 -3.79
C ILE A 56 -7.35 -19.81 -2.45
N GLN A 57 -6.79 -21.00 -2.16
CA GLN A 57 -6.98 -21.69 -0.88
C GLN A 57 -5.71 -21.55 -0.04
N PRO A 58 -5.62 -20.54 0.84
CA PRO A 58 -4.39 -20.27 1.54
C PRO A 58 -4.15 -21.31 2.63
N ASP A 59 -2.94 -21.88 2.64
CA ASP A 59 -2.50 -22.80 3.67
C ASP A 59 -2.14 -22.05 4.97
N THR A 60 -1.67 -22.77 5.99
CA THR A 60 -1.28 -22.17 7.27
C THR A 60 -0.07 -21.24 7.14
N GLN A 61 0.87 -21.56 6.24
CA GLN A 61 2.08 -20.77 6.02
C GLN A 61 1.71 -19.41 5.41
N LEU A 62 0.95 -19.41 4.31
CA LEU A 62 0.52 -18.20 3.63
C LEU A 62 -0.28 -17.29 4.59
N ARG A 63 -1.24 -17.83 5.35
CA ARG A 63 -2.00 -17.03 6.33
C ARG A 63 -1.11 -16.39 7.38
N GLY A 64 -0.09 -17.11 7.86
CA GLY A 64 0.88 -16.61 8.82
C GLY A 64 1.68 -15.44 8.26
N GLU A 65 2.20 -15.59 7.05
CA GLU A 65 3.00 -14.56 6.38
C GLU A 65 2.18 -13.33 5.99
N LEU A 66 0.95 -13.49 5.50
CA LEU A 66 0.06 -12.35 5.23
C LEU A 66 -0.29 -11.59 6.52
N SER A 67 -0.46 -12.31 7.64
CA SER A 67 -0.69 -11.69 8.95
C SER A 67 0.55 -10.92 9.41
N ARG A 68 1.75 -11.48 9.23
CA ARG A 68 3.03 -10.83 9.51
C ARG A 68 3.21 -9.57 8.68
N LEU A 69 2.90 -9.64 7.37
CA LEU A 69 2.93 -8.50 6.46
C LEU A 69 2.01 -7.38 6.93
N ARG A 70 0.75 -7.71 7.24
CA ARG A 70 -0.20 -6.72 7.79
C ARG A 70 0.32 -6.01 9.03
N GLU A 71 0.93 -6.74 9.97
CA GLU A 71 1.49 -6.15 11.18
C GLU A 71 2.66 -5.20 10.87
N GLN A 72 3.58 -5.61 9.99
CA GLN A 72 4.72 -4.78 9.58
C GLN A 72 4.26 -3.53 8.82
N THR A 73 3.39 -3.69 7.81
CA THR A 73 2.83 -2.59 7.02
C THR A 73 2.08 -1.59 7.89
N LEU A 74 1.28 -2.07 8.86
CA LEU A 74 0.58 -1.19 9.79
C LEU A 74 1.54 -0.36 10.65
N LEU A 75 2.59 -0.99 11.20
CA LEU A 75 3.59 -0.31 12.01
C LEU A 75 4.33 0.75 11.20
N SER A 76 4.71 0.43 9.96
CA SER A 76 5.43 1.36 9.10
C SER A 76 4.55 2.52 8.63
N LEU A 77 3.27 2.29 8.29
CA LEU A 77 2.33 3.37 7.94
C LEU A 77 2.10 4.34 9.10
N GLN A 78 2.16 3.85 10.34
CA GLN A 78 2.03 4.65 11.56
C GLN A 78 3.31 5.37 11.96
N ASP A 79 4.45 5.07 11.33
CA ASP A 79 5.75 5.62 11.70
C ASP A 79 5.90 7.07 11.18
N GLU A 80 5.84 8.01 12.12
CA GLU A 80 6.02 9.44 11.87
C GLU A 80 7.46 9.81 11.45
N GLN A 81 8.43 8.88 11.58
CA GLN A 81 9.81 9.08 11.12
C GLN A 81 10.03 8.69 9.65
N GLY A 82 8.97 8.29 8.93
CA GLY A 82 9.04 7.97 7.51
C GLY A 82 9.55 6.57 7.19
N GLY A 83 9.42 5.60 8.10
CA GLY A 83 9.86 4.23 7.89
C GLY A 83 9.00 3.38 6.94
N PHE A 84 7.89 3.91 6.41
CA PHE A 84 7.11 3.23 5.38
C PHE A 84 7.85 3.23 4.05
N ALA A 85 7.82 2.10 3.33
CA ALA A 85 8.21 2.00 1.94
C ALA A 85 7.22 1.07 1.21
N PRO A 86 6.82 1.38 -0.04
CA PRO A 86 6.13 0.41 -0.88
C PRO A 86 7.04 -0.81 -1.12
N LEU A 87 6.48 -2.00 -0.97
CA LEU A 87 7.16 -3.25 -1.26
C LEU A 87 7.30 -3.42 -2.78
N LEU A 88 8.52 -3.28 -3.28
CA LEU A 88 8.86 -3.24 -4.71
C LEU A 88 10.11 -4.10 -4.98
N PRO A 89 10.36 -4.51 -6.24
CA PRO A 89 11.61 -5.16 -6.61
C PRO A 89 12.83 -4.30 -6.24
N GLU A 90 13.92 -4.95 -5.87
CA GLU A 90 15.19 -4.31 -5.52
C GLU A 90 15.87 -3.65 -6.75
N ASP A 91 16.86 -2.79 -6.52
CA ASP A 91 17.50 -1.97 -7.55
C ASP A 91 18.31 -2.75 -8.61
N ASP A 92 18.55 -4.05 -8.40
CA ASP A 92 19.16 -4.93 -9.40
C ASP A 92 18.16 -5.44 -10.45
N ALA A 93 16.85 -5.25 -10.23
CA ALA A 93 15.81 -5.51 -11.20
C ALA A 93 15.75 -4.42 -12.28
N ALA A 94 15.40 -4.81 -13.51
CA ALA A 94 15.23 -3.89 -14.62
C ALA A 94 14.23 -2.77 -14.27
N LEU A 95 14.56 -1.53 -14.62
CA LEU A 95 13.71 -0.37 -14.35
C LEU A 95 12.27 -0.57 -14.85
N THR A 96 12.10 -1.18 -16.02
CA THR A 96 10.78 -1.52 -16.56
C THR A 96 9.95 -2.43 -15.65
N ALA A 97 10.58 -3.40 -15.00
CA ALA A 97 9.92 -4.29 -14.03
C ALA A 97 9.58 -3.52 -12.74
N ARG A 98 10.50 -2.69 -12.25
CA ARG A 98 10.29 -1.82 -11.07
C ARG A 98 9.18 -0.81 -11.27
N VAL A 99 9.06 -0.21 -12.46
CA VAL A 99 7.95 0.68 -12.83
C VAL A 99 6.64 -0.10 -12.92
N GLY A 100 6.64 -1.29 -13.53
CA GLY A 100 5.46 -2.16 -13.57
C GLY A 100 4.94 -2.52 -12.18
N ALA A 101 5.83 -2.88 -11.26
CA ALA A 101 5.48 -3.15 -9.87
C ALA A 101 4.95 -1.92 -9.13
N LEU A 102 5.50 -0.72 -9.42
CA LEU A 102 5.01 0.54 -8.84
C LEU A 102 3.59 0.86 -9.31
N VAL A 103 3.30 0.65 -10.60
CA VAL A 103 1.96 0.78 -11.18
C VAL A 103 1.00 -0.21 -10.52
N ALA A 104 1.38 -1.49 -10.42
CA ALA A 104 0.59 -2.51 -9.75
C ALA A 104 0.32 -2.15 -8.28
N TRP A 105 1.32 -1.58 -7.57
CA TRP A 105 1.16 -1.10 -6.20
C TRP A 105 0.08 -0.01 -6.10
N CYS A 106 0.06 0.97 -7.01
CA CYS A 106 -0.98 1.99 -7.06
C CYS A 106 -2.37 1.41 -7.36
N GLU A 107 -2.47 0.47 -8.31
CA GLU A 107 -3.73 -0.24 -8.61
C GLU A 107 -4.26 -0.98 -7.38
N GLY A 108 -3.38 -1.74 -6.73
CA GLY A 108 -3.65 -2.40 -5.48
C GLY A 108 -4.13 -1.43 -4.41
N PHE A 109 -3.42 -0.33 -4.19
CA PHE A 109 -3.80 0.68 -3.19
C PHE A 109 -5.22 1.21 -3.41
N LEU A 110 -5.57 1.54 -4.66
CA LEU A 110 -6.91 2.01 -5.00
C LEU A 110 -7.97 0.91 -4.82
N PHE A 111 -7.65 -0.34 -5.18
CA PHE A 111 -8.51 -1.49 -4.91
C PHE A 111 -8.77 -1.67 -3.41
N GLY A 112 -7.71 -1.66 -2.60
CA GLY A 112 -7.81 -1.74 -1.14
C GLY A 112 -8.62 -0.60 -0.53
N LEU A 113 -8.47 0.62 -1.04
CA LEU A 113 -9.24 1.78 -0.59
C LEU A 113 -10.74 1.62 -0.88
N SER A 114 -11.08 0.93 -1.97
CA SER A 114 -12.46 0.67 -2.38
C SER A 114 -13.22 -0.36 -1.52
N SER A 115 -12.51 -1.07 -0.64
CA SER A 115 -13.09 -2.03 0.33
C SER A 115 -14.17 -1.41 1.24
N ARG A 116 -14.17 -0.08 1.40
CA ARG A 116 -15.21 0.68 2.09
C ARG A 116 -16.18 1.33 1.08
N PRO A 117 -17.39 0.78 0.86
CA PRO A 117 -18.28 1.20 -0.23
C PRO A 117 -18.86 2.61 -0.12
N GLN A 118 -18.73 3.28 1.03
CA GLN A 118 -19.18 4.67 1.25
C GLN A 118 -18.05 5.56 1.78
N LEU A 119 -16.82 5.38 1.30
CA LEU A 119 -15.75 6.32 1.60
C LEU A 119 -16.11 7.72 1.06
N ASP A 120 -16.31 8.67 1.95
CA ASP A 120 -16.59 10.06 1.57
C ASP A 120 -15.30 10.81 1.25
N LEU A 121 -14.79 10.60 0.03
CA LEU A 121 -13.62 11.34 -0.46
C LEU A 121 -13.85 12.85 -0.51
N LYS A 122 -15.10 13.33 -0.61
CA LYS A 122 -15.40 14.77 -0.62
C LYS A 122 -15.16 15.42 0.75
N GLY A 123 -15.22 14.64 1.81
CA GLY A 123 -14.86 15.07 3.16
C GLY A 123 -13.36 15.12 3.43
N CYS A 124 -12.54 14.60 2.52
CA CYS A 124 -11.08 14.64 2.62
C CYS A 124 -10.53 15.99 2.14
N SER A 125 -9.30 16.29 2.57
CA SER A 125 -8.49 17.40 2.13
C SER A 125 -8.32 17.42 0.61
N GLU A 126 -7.96 18.57 0.07
CA GLU A 126 -7.61 18.69 -1.35
C GLU A 126 -6.38 17.85 -1.68
N GLU A 127 -5.37 17.89 -0.83
CA GLU A 127 -4.12 17.14 -0.96
C GLU A 127 -4.36 15.62 -1.01
N ALA A 128 -5.16 15.05 -0.11
CA ALA A 128 -5.47 13.62 -0.16
C ALA A 128 -6.27 13.23 -1.42
N ARG A 129 -7.16 14.11 -1.90
CA ARG A 129 -7.88 13.86 -3.16
C ARG A 129 -6.95 13.91 -4.36
N GLU A 130 -6.01 14.84 -4.40
CA GLU A 130 -4.98 14.93 -5.46
C GLU A 130 -4.09 13.69 -5.47
N ILE A 131 -3.59 13.24 -4.33
CA ILE A 131 -2.74 12.02 -4.26
C ILE A 131 -3.50 10.79 -4.79
N ILE A 132 -4.77 10.62 -4.41
CA ILE A 132 -5.60 9.50 -4.89
C ILE A 132 -5.82 9.60 -6.40
N GLU A 133 -6.05 10.81 -6.92
CA GLU A 133 -6.19 11.03 -8.36
C GLU A 133 -4.88 10.75 -9.11
N ASP A 134 -3.73 11.19 -8.59
CA ASP A 134 -2.42 10.94 -9.17
C ASP A 134 -2.10 9.45 -9.22
N PHE A 135 -2.39 8.71 -8.15
CA PHE A 135 -2.24 7.24 -8.15
C PHE A 135 -3.06 6.63 -9.28
N ALA A 136 -4.30 7.10 -9.50
CA ALA A 136 -5.15 6.63 -10.59
C ALA A 136 -4.68 7.08 -11.98
N GLN A 137 -3.91 8.18 -12.10
CA GLN A 137 -3.28 8.57 -13.36
C GLN A 137 -2.06 7.70 -13.65
N PHE A 138 -1.26 7.36 -12.64
CA PHE A 138 -0.11 6.45 -12.80
C PHE A 138 -0.55 5.09 -13.34
N THR A 139 -1.71 4.56 -12.94
CA THR A 139 -2.24 3.29 -13.47
C THR A 139 -2.65 3.35 -14.95
N ARG A 140 -2.82 4.55 -15.51
CA ARG A 140 -3.20 4.76 -16.92
C ARG A 140 -2.04 5.20 -17.79
N ALA A 141 -0.93 5.59 -17.17
CA ALA A 141 0.26 6.04 -17.87
C ALA A 141 0.88 4.85 -18.61
N SER A 142 1.11 5.03 -19.92
CA SER A 142 1.88 4.05 -20.71
C SER A 142 3.36 4.35 -20.55
N ILE A 143 4.15 3.33 -20.24
CA ILE A 143 5.61 3.43 -20.20
C ILE A 143 6.10 3.58 -21.66
N GLY A 144 6.34 4.81 -22.10
CA GLY A 144 6.97 5.13 -23.37
C GLY A 144 8.42 5.57 -23.11
N GLY A 145 9.38 4.76 -23.55
CA GLY A 145 10.81 5.01 -23.29
C GLY A 145 11.44 6.01 -24.26
N ASP A 146 12.45 6.74 -23.76
CA ASP A 146 13.53 7.29 -24.59
C ASP A 146 14.82 7.57 -23.78
N ASP A 147 15.90 6.90 -24.22
CA ASP A 147 17.34 7.23 -24.28
C ASP A 147 18.17 7.85 -23.13
N ASP A 148 17.66 8.13 -21.92
CA ASP A 148 18.53 8.48 -20.76
C ASP A 148 18.19 7.74 -19.46
N THR A 149 18.85 6.60 -19.27
CA THR A 149 18.65 5.72 -18.12
C THR A 149 18.89 6.40 -16.77
N GLU A 150 19.83 7.34 -16.65
CA GLU A 150 20.08 8.01 -15.36
C GLU A 150 18.94 8.98 -14.99
N LEU A 151 18.37 9.67 -15.98
CA LEU A 151 17.20 10.53 -15.76
C LEU A 151 15.96 9.70 -15.38
N GLU A 152 15.76 8.55 -16.03
CA GLU A 152 14.63 7.66 -15.73
C GLU A 152 14.72 7.05 -14.33
N GLU A 153 15.91 6.67 -13.85
CA GLU A 153 16.14 6.16 -12.49
C GLU A 153 15.85 7.22 -11.42
N ASN A 154 16.30 8.46 -11.64
CA ASN A 154 16.00 9.56 -10.72
C ASN A 154 14.49 9.87 -10.68
N ALA A 155 13.84 9.90 -11.85
CA ALA A 155 12.39 10.09 -11.92
C ALA A 155 11.63 8.97 -11.21
N TYR A 156 12.08 7.72 -11.34
CA TYR A 156 11.51 6.59 -10.61
C TYR A 156 11.64 6.75 -9.09
N ALA A 157 12.82 7.11 -8.59
CA ALA A 157 13.04 7.35 -7.17
C ALA A 157 12.14 8.46 -6.61
N GLU A 158 11.93 9.55 -7.37
CA GLU A 158 11.00 10.62 -7.01
C GLU A 158 9.55 10.12 -6.94
N LEU A 159 9.11 9.28 -7.87
CA LEU A 159 7.77 8.68 -7.85
C LEU A 159 7.58 7.74 -6.66
N VAL A 160 8.58 6.92 -6.35
CA VAL A 160 8.56 6.03 -5.18
C VAL A 160 8.42 6.86 -3.90
N GLU A 161 9.17 7.95 -3.77
CA GLU A 161 9.08 8.85 -2.61
C GLU A 161 7.72 9.55 -2.52
N TYR A 162 7.18 10.02 -3.64
CA TYR A 162 5.85 10.61 -3.71
C TYR A 162 4.78 9.63 -3.23
N ILE A 163 4.81 8.39 -3.72
CA ILE A 163 3.88 7.33 -3.33
C ILE A 163 4.03 6.98 -1.84
N ARG A 164 5.27 6.90 -1.35
CA ARG A 164 5.59 6.64 0.05
C ARG A 164 4.93 7.66 0.98
N VAL A 165 5.16 8.95 0.71
CA VAL A 165 4.61 10.06 1.50
C VAL A 165 3.09 10.12 1.35
N GLY A 166 2.59 9.99 0.13
CA GLY A 166 1.15 10.04 -0.17
C GLY A 166 0.35 8.96 0.54
N ALA A 167 0.86 7.73 0.56
CA ALA A 167 0.24 6.61 1.27
C ALA A 167 0.15 6.86 2.79
N GLN A 168 1.22 7.38 3.41
CA GLN A 168 1.22 7.73 4.83
C GLN A 168 0.25 8.87 5.13
N LEU A 169 0.19 9.90 4.28
CA LEU A 169 -0.72 11.03 4.42
C LEU A 169 -2.18 10.58 4.38
N ILE A 170 -2.55 9.80 3.36
CA ILE A 170 -3.90 9.22 3.23
C ILE A 170 -4.25 8.37 4.45
N TYR A 171 -3.31 7.54 4.91
CA TYR A 171 -3.52 6.74 6.12
C TYR A 171 -3.80 7.62 7.34
N MET A 172 -2.97 8.64 7.60
CA MET A 172 -3.13 9.53 8.75
C MET A 172 -4.45 10.30 8.72
N GLU A 173 -4.85 10.76 7.53
CA GLU A 173 -6.08 11.52 7.34
C GLU A 173 -7.33 10.66 7.55
N LEU A 174 -7.36 9.45 6.98
CA LEU A 174 -8.51 8.54 7.08
C LEU A 174 -8.56 7.78 8.42
N ARG A 175 -7.45 7.77 9.16
CA ARG A 175 -7.30 7.13 10.49
C ARG A 175 -6.92 8.13 11.57
N PRO A 176 -7.68 9.22 11.77
CA PRO A 176 -7.33 10.20 12.77
C PRO A 176 -7.31 9.54 14.14
N ARG A 177 -6.21 9.71 14.88
CA ARG A 177 -6.16 9.28 16.29
C ARG A 177 -7.27 10.04 17.03
N PRO A 178 -8.05 9.40 17.91
CA PRO A 178 -9.03 10.10 18.70
C PRO A 178 -8.35 11.27 19.43
N THR A 179 -8.83 12.49 19.22
CA THR A 179 -8.38 13.66 19.98
C THR A 179 -8.70 13.39 21.45
N PRO A 180 -7.70 13.44 22.36
CA PRO A 180 -7.98 13.30 23.78
C PRO A 180 -8.95 14.39 24.23
N ASP A 181 -10.04 14.00 24.90
CA ASP A 181 -11.02 14.93 25.46
C ASP A 181 -10.31 15.97 26.35
N PRO A 182 -10.48 17.29 26.15
CA PRO A 182 -9.90 18.29 27.03
C PRO A 182 -10.41 18.06 28.46
N ARG A 183 -9.53 17.52 29.31
CA ARG A 183 -9.79 17.29 30.74
C ARG A 183 -10.48 18.53 31.33
N PRO A 184 -11.65 18.41 31.98
CA PRO A 184 -12.29 19.56 32.60
C PRO A 184 -11.35 20.14 33.65
N SER A 185 -10.94 21.39 33.44
CA SER A 185 -10.10 22.13 34.36
C SER A 185 -10.79 22.15 35.73
N LYS A 186 -10.22 21.44 36.70
CA LYS A 186 -10.63 21.54 38.11
C LYS A 186 -10.38 22.97 38.54
N LYS A 187 -11.45 23.79 38.58
CA LYS A 187 -11.43 25.04 39.32
C LYS A 187 -11.19 24.68 40.78
N VAL A 188 -9.98 24.96 41.26
CA VAL A 188 -9.66 24.95 42.67
C VAL A 188 -10.39 26.14 43.29
N HIS A 189 -11.38 25.85 44.13
CA HIS A 189 -11.99 26.81 45.04
C HIS A 189 -11.31 26.71 46.40
#